data_AF-A0A9X1IUL2-F1
#
_entry.id   AF-A0A9X1IUL2-F1
#
_cell.length_a   1.000
_cell.length_b   1.000
_cell.length_c   1.000
_cell.angle_alpha   90.00
_cell.angle_beta   90.00
_cell.angle_gamma   90.00
#
_symmetry.space_group_name_H-M   'P 1'
#
loop_
_entity.id
_entity.type
_entity.pdbx_description
1 polymer ?
#
loop_
_entity_poly.entity_id
_entity_poly.type
_entity_poly.pdbx_seq_one_letter_code
_entity_poly.pdbx_strand_id
1 'polypeptide(L)'
;MVIRTFHELTAELLAVLEDRSITERDVKIERVTKLIDQRDGLLSQITPPFTGEEQQLGRAVLLLNQQVDHLLKLQKQEIQRDIQDINKKKKSSNKYTNPYESLSVDGMFYDKRN
;
A
#
# COMPACT_ATOMS: atom_id res chain seq x y z
N MET A 1 -28.15 11.65 4.57
CA MET A 1 -27.59 11.74 5.94
C MET A 1 -26.11 11.41 5.87
N VAL A 2 -25.27 12.19 6.56
CA VAL A 2 -23.79 12.04 6.49
C VAL A 2 -23.32 10.65 6.88
N ILE A 3 -23.87 10.08 7.96
CA ILE A 3 -23.53 8.72 8.44
C ILE A 3 -23.88 7.65 7.40
N ARG A 4 -24.96 7.84 6.64
CA ARG A 4 -25.35 6.93 5.55
C ARG A 4 -24.34 6.94 4.42
N THR A 5 -23.94 8.12 3.98
CA THR A 5 -22.90 8.26 2.95
C THR A 5 -21.56 7.70 3.43
N PHE A 6 -21.20 7.93 4.70
CA PHE A 6 -19.99 7.34 5.29
C PHE A 6 -20.03 5.82 5.31
N HIS A 7 -21.19 5.23 5.63
CA HIS A 7 -21.41 3.79 5.57
C HIS A 7 -21.26 3.24 4.14
N GLU A 8 -21.89 3.89 3.15
CA GLU A 8 -21.81 3.49 1.74
C GLU A 8 -20.35 3.52 1.24
N LEU A 9 -19.60 4.58 1.53
CA LEU A 9 -18.19 4.68 1.16
C LEU A 9 -17.32 3.63 1.87
N THR A 10 -17.67 3.28 3.12
CA THR A 10 -16.95 2.24 3.86
C THR A 10 -17.20 0.86 3.26
N ALA A 11 -18.44 0.57 2.84
CA ALA A 11 -18.79 -0.66 2.14
C ALA A 11 -18.13 -0.74 0.75
N GLU A 12 -18.09 0.37 0.00
CA GLU A 12 -17.39 0.43 -1.28
C GLU A 12 -15.88 0.20 -1.10
N LEU A 13 -15.26 0.85 -0.11
CA LEU A 13 -13.84 0.64 0.19
C LEU A 13 -13.53 -0.82 0.53
N LEU A 14 -14.39 -1.46 1.33
CA LEU A 14 -14.26 -2.88 1.63
C LEU A 14 -14.33 -3.73 0.34
N ALA A 15 -15.32 -3.48 -0.51
CA ALA A 15 -15.47 -4.21 -1.77
C ALA A 15 -14.24 -4.06 -2.69
N VAL A 16 -13.69 -2.84 -2.81
CA VAL A 16 -12.48 -2.60 -3.61
C VAL A 16 -11.26 -3.31 -3.02
N LEU A 17 -11.12 -3.33 -1.69
CA LEU A 17 -10.02 -4.03 -1.03
C LEU A 17 -10.10 -5.55 -1.25
N GLU A 18 -11.31 -6.12 -1.15
CA GLU A 18 -11.56 -7.55 -1.36
C GLU A 18 -11.49 -7.99 -2.83
N ASP A 19 -11.74 -7.07 -3.77
CA ASP A 19 -11.75 -7.37 -5.19
C ASP A 19 -10.34 -7.77 -5.69
N ARG A 20 -10.21 -9.05 -6.04
CA ARG A 20 -8.99 -9.64 -6.61
C ARG A 20 -8.93 -9.56 -8.14
N SER A 21 -10.02 -9.13 -8.79
CA SER A 21 -10.08 -8.99 -10.24
C SER A 21 -9.36 -7.73 -10.75
N ILE A 22 -9.14 -6.75 -9.87
CA ILE A 22 -8.37 -5.54 -10.19
C ILE A 22 -6.88 -5.90 -10.24
N THR A 23 -6.42 -6.28 -11.43
CA THR A 23 -5.03 -6.66 -11.71
C THR A 23 -4.10 -5.44 -11.81
N GLU A 24 -4.64 -4.29 -12.21
CA GLU A 24 -3.92 -3.03 -12.28
C GLU A 24 -3.77 -2.42 -10.88
N ARG A 25 -2.60 -2.65 -10.29
CA ARG A 25 -2.27 -2.20 -8.93
C ARG A 25 -2.45 -0.69 -8.75
N ASP A 26 -2.01 0.10 -9.72
CA ASP A 26 -2.06 1.57 -9.63
C ASP A 26 -3.50 2.07 -9.62
N VAL A 27 -4.37 1.47 -10.45
CA VAL A 27 -5.82 1.76 -10.46
C VAL A 27 -6.47 1.39 -9.13
N LYS A 28 -6.12 0.22 -8.57
CA LYS A 28 -6.62 -0.20 -7.24
C LYS A 28 -6.19 0.79 -6.16
N ILE A 29 -4.93 1.22 -6.17
CA ILE A 29 -4.39 2.19 -5.21
C ILE A 29 -5.10 3.53 -5.33
N GLU A 30 -5.26 4.07 -6.54
CA GLU A 30 -5.94 5.35 -6.76
C GLU A 30 -7.37 5.31 -6.23
N ARG A 31 -8.11 4.23 -6.51
CA ARG A 31 -9.48 4.07 -6.03
C ARG A 31 -9.56 3.97 -4.50
N VAL A 32 -8.67 3.19 -3.89
CA VAL A 32 -8.57 3.07 -2.42
C VAL A 32 -8.26 4.43 -1.79
N THR A 33 -7.27 5.16 -2.30
CA THR A 33 -6.89 6.48 -1.79
C THR A 33 -8.05 7.46 -1.90
N LYS A 34 -8.71 7.53 -3.06
CA LYS A 34 -9.88 8.40 -3.25
C LYS A 34 -10.99 8.12 -2.25
N LEU A 35 -11.29 6.85 -1.98
CA LEU A 35 -12.31 6.45 -1.01
C LEU A 35 -11.91 6.80 0.43
N ILE A 36 -10.62 6.69 0.77
CA ILE A 36 -10.11 7.14 2.07
C ILE A 36 -10.28 8.65 2.24
N ASP A 37 -9.89 9.44 1.25
CA ASP A 37 -9.99 10.91 1.30
C ASP A 37 -11.44 11.37 1.40
N GLN A 38 -12.35 10.75 0.64
CA GLN A 38 -13.78 11.04 0.71
C GLN A 38 -14.37 10.73 2.10
N ARG A 39 -13.94 9.62 2.71
CA ARG A 39 -14.37 9.24 4.07
C ARG A 39 -13.85 10.24 5.11
N ASP A 40 -12.58 10.63 5.01
CA ASP A 40 -11.98 11.59 5.93
C ASP A 40 -12.70 12.95 5.93
N GLY A 41 -13.07 13.44 4.73
CA GLY A 41 -13.84 14.67 4.57
C GLY A 41 -15.24 14.63 5.23
N LEU A 42 -15.83 13.45 5.39
CA LEU A 42 -17.12 13.27 6.07
C LEU A 42 -16.98 13.08 7.57
N LEU A 43 -15.82 12.63 8.07
CA LEU A 43 -15.64 12.27 9.48
C LEU A 43 -15.89 13.46 10.40
N SER A 44 -15.43 14.65 10.01
CA SER A 44 -15.62 15.91 10.73
C SER A 44 -17.08 16.35 10.86
N GLN A 45 -17.96 15.84 9.99
CA GLN A 45 -19.39 16.17 9.93
C GLN A 45 -20.25 15.20 10.74
N ILE A 46 -19.68 14.11 11.26
CA ILE A 46 -20.39 13.13 12.08
C ILE A 46 -20.37 13.60 13.53
N THR A 47 -21.32 14.46 13.89
CA THR A 47 -21.44 15.05 15.23
C THR A 47 -22.80 14.77 15.86
N PRO A 48 -22.89 14.61 17.20
CA PRO A 48 -24.15 14.41 17.90
C PRO A 48 -25.04 15.67 17.87
N PRO A 49 -26.36 15.54 18.17
CA PRO A 49 -27.08 14.34 18.58
C PRO A 49 -27.43 13.42 17.40
N PHE A 50 -27.41 12.09 17.64
CA PHE A 50 -27.75 11.09 16.63
C PHE A 50 -29.15 10.52 16.84
N THR A 51 -29.86 10.29 15.75
CA THR A 51 -31.12 9.54 15.73
C THR A 51 -30.90 8.05 15.98
N GLY A 52 -31.95 7.30 16.32
CA GLY A 52 -31.86 5.85 16.52
C GLY A 52 -31.37 5.09 15.28
N GLU A 53 -31.80 5.52 14.08
CA GLU A 53 -31.33 4.99 12.80
C GLU A 53 -29.82 5.25 12.62
N GLU A 54 -29.37 6.46 12.88
CA GLU A 54 -27.96 6.85 12.76
C GLU A 54 -27.06 6.07 13.73
N GLN A 55 -27.54 5.82 14.96
CA GLN A 55 -26.80 4.98 15.91
C GLN A 55 -26.69 3.53 15.42
N GLN A 56 -27.75 2.98 14.84
CA GLN A 56 -27.73 1.63 14.29
C GLN A 56 -26.77 1.54 13.09
N LEU A 57 -26.82 2.52 12.20
CA LEU A 57 -25.93 2.58 11.06
C LEU A 57 -24.47 2.77 11.49
N GLY A 58 -24.21 3.64 12.47
CA GLY A 58 -22.89 3.84 13.05
C GLY A 58 -22.30 2.57 13.63
N ARG A 59 -23.11 1.72 14.28
CA ARG A 59 -22.65 0.39 14.73
C ARG A 59 -22.25 -0.52 13.57
N ALA A 60 -23.02 -0.53 12.48
CA ALA A 60 -22.66 -1.29 11.28
C ALA A 60 -21.35 -0.79 10.65
N VAL A 61 -21.18 0.54 10.57
CA VAL A 61 -19.93 1.17 10.10
C VAL A 61 -18.72 0.71 10.91
N LEU A 62 -18.82 0.65 12.23
CA LEU A 62 -17.71 0.22 13.08
C LEU A 62 -17.25 -1.21 12.76
N LEU A 63 -18.19 -2.11 12.46
CA LEU A 63 -17.87 -3.50 12.07
C LEU A 63 -17.19 -3.56 10.69
N LEU A 64 -17.64 -2.76 9.73
CA LEU A 64 -17.00 -2.67 8.42
C LEU A 64 -15.60 -2.04 8.52
N ASN A 65 -15.43 -1.03 9.36
CA ASN A 65 -14.13 -0.38 9.59
C ASN A 65 -13.08 -1.37 10.11
N GLN A 66 -13.44 -2.28 11.01
CA GLN A 66 -12.52 -3.31 11.50
C GLN A 66 -11.98 -4.20 10.36
N GLN A 67 -12.85 -4.55 9.40
CA GLN A 67 -12.45 -5.35 8.24
C GLN A 67 -11.57 -4.54 7.28
N VAL A 68 -11.95 -3.29 7.00
CA VAL A 68 -11.14 -2.36 6.19
C VAL A 68 -9.75 -2.18 6.79
N ASP A 69 -9.64 -1.95 8.11
CA ASP A 69 -8.36 -1.78 8.80
C ASP A 69 -7.48 -3.02 8.68
N HIS A 70 -8.07 -4.21 8.76
CA HIS A 70 -7.34 -5.46 8.58
C HIS A 70 -6.79 -5.58 7.15
N LEU A 71 -7.62 -5.36 6.14
CA LEU A 71 -7.22 -5.47 4.73
C LEU A 71 -6.18 -4.41 4.34
N LEU A 72 -6.32 -3.18 4.80
CA LEU A 72 -5.32 -2.13 4.58
C LEU A 72 -3.96 -2.48 5.20
N LYS A 73 -3.94 -3.11 6.39
CA LYS A 73 -2.70 -3.60 7.01
C LYS A 73 -2.06 -4.70 6.16
N LEU A 74 -2.84 -5.65 5.66
CA LEU A 74 -2.34 -6.71 4.78
C LEU A 74 -1.74 -6.12 3.50
N GLN A 75 -2.47 -5.21 2.84
CA GLN A 75 -1.99 -4.57 1.62
C GLN A 75 -0.72 -3.75 1.86
N LYS A 76 -0.62 -3.04 2.99
CA LYS A 76 0.61 -2.35 3.41
C LYS A 76 1.78 -3.33 3.56
N GLN A 77 1.57 -4.48 4.18
CA GLN A 77 2.61 -5.50 4.35
C GLN A 77 3.06 -6.09 3.01
N GLU A 78 2.16 -6.28 2.05
CA GLU A 78 2.50 -6.72 0.69
C GLU A 78 3.36 -5.68 -0.02
N ILE A 79 2.96 -4.39 0.02
CA ILE A 79 3.76 -3.29 -0.53
C ILE A 79 5.16 -3.26 0.09
N GLN A 80 5.28 -3.44 1.40
CA GLN A 80 6.57 -3.46 2.09
C GLN A 80 7.45 -4.64 1.64
N ARG A 81 6.87 -5.82 1.45
CA ARG A 81 7.59 -7.00 0.94
C ARG A 81 8.11 -6.76 -0.48
N ASP A 82 7.29 -6.20 -1.37
CA ASP A 82 7.69 -5.86 -2.74
C ASP A 82 8.90 -4.91 -2.76
N ILE A 83 8.86 -3.86 -1.93
CA ILE A 83 9.97 -2.89 -1.82
C ILE A 83 11.25 -3.60 -1.37
N GLN A 84 11.16 -4.48 -0.37
CA GLN A 84 12.31 -5.24 0.12
C GLN A 84 12.90 -6.14 -0.98
N ASP A 85 12.05 -6.80 -1.75
CA ASP A 85 12.50 -7.72 -2.81
C ASP A 85 13.09 -6.99 -4.01
N ILE A 86 12.54 -5.84 -4.40
CA ILE A 86 13.15 -4.94 -5.38
C ILE A 86 14.55 -4.52 -4.93
N ASN A 87 14.70 -4.14 -3.66
CA ASN A 87 15.98 -3.71 -3.09
C ASN A 87 17.00 -4.86 -3.03
N LYS A 88 16.57 -6.07 -2.69
CA LYS A 88 17.43 -7.28 -2.74
C LYS A 88 17.89 -7.56 -4.16
N LYS A 89 16.98 -7.54 -5.14
CA LYS A 89 17.32 -7.76 -6.56
C LYS A 89 18.35 -6.75 -7.07
N LYS A 90 18.19 -5.46 -6.75
CA LYS A 90 19.18 -4.41 -7.07
C LYS A 90 20.55 -4.69 -6.46
N LYS A 91 20.60 -5.04 -5.16
CA LYS A 91 21.86 -5.37 -4.47
C LYS A 91 22.54 -6.62 -5.06
N SER A 92 21.77 -7.65 -5.38
CA SER A 92 22.32 -8.85 -6.02
C SER A 92 22.81 -8.54 -7.44
N SER A 93 22.05 -7.80 -8.25
CA SER A 93 22.46 -7.40 -9.60
C SER A 93 23.78 -6.62 -9.59
N ASN A 94 23.93 -5.61 -8.72
CA ASN A 94 25.17 -4.84 -8.61
C ASN A 94 26.39 -5.69 -8.19
N LYS A 95 26.20 -6.77 -7.42
CA LYS A 95 27.30 -7.68 -7.03
C LYS A 95 27.82 -8.53 -8.20
N TYR A 96 27.00 -8.79 -9.21
CA TYR A 96 27.41 -9.57 -10.39
C TYR A 96 27.93 -8.70 -11.54
N THR A 97 27.61 -7.40 -11.57
CA THR A 97 28.04 -6.49 -12.63
C THR A 97 29.46 -5.93 -12.42
N ASN A 98 30.08 -6.10 -11.25
CA ASN A 98 31.44 -5.60 -11.02
C ASN A 98 32.42 -6.56 -10.32
N PRO A 99 32.82 -7.68 -10.97
CA PRO A 99 33.90 -8.54 -10.46
C PRO A 99 35.30 -7.92 -10.55
N TYR A 100 35.47 -6.76 -11.20
CA TYR A 100 36.76 -6.17 -11.54
C TYR A 100 36.99 -4.75 -10.99
N GLU A 101 36.03 -4.13 -10.29
CA GLU A 101 36.21 -2.76 -9.76
C GLU A 101 37.26 -2.67 -8.65
N SER A 102 37.59 -3.79 -8.00
CA SER A 102 38.66 -3.85 -6.99
C SER A 102 40.02 -4.30 -7.54
N LEU A 103 40.17 -4.47 -8.86
CA LEU A 103 41.49 -4.62 -9.49
C LEU A 103 41.93 -3.26 -10.01
N SER A 104 42.15 -2.33 -9.08
CA SER A 104 42.98 -1.16 -9.35
C SER A 104 44.36 -1.67 -9.78
N VAL A 105 44.60 -1.47 -11.08
CA VAL A 105 45.82 -1.68 -11.85
C VAL A 105 47.06 -1.22 -11.08
N ASP A 106 47.79 -2.15 -10.46
CA ASP A 106 49.24 -1.99 -10.31
C ASP A 106 49.87 -2.75 -11.48
N GLY A 107 50.06 -2.01 -12.58
CA GLY A 107 50.58 -2.55 -13.81
C GLY A 107 52.03 -2.95 -13.65
N MET A 108 52.32 -4.24 -13.59
CA MET A 108 53.66 -4.77 -13.85
C MET A 108 53.60 -5.90 -14.88
N PHE A 109 53.69 -5.51 -16.15
CA PHE A 109 54.14 -6.39 -17.22
C PHE A 109 55.65 -6.58 -17.07
N TYR A 110 56.06 -7.75 -16.58
CA TYR A 110 57.46 -8.17 -16.67
C TYR A 110 57.73 -8.71 -18.08
N ASP A 111 58.19 -7.84 -18.97
CA ASP A 111 58.99 -8.27 -20.12
C ASP A 111 60.45 -7.93 -19.83
N LYS A 112 61.22 -8.93 -19.43
CA LYS A 112 62.66 -8.94 -19.61
C LYS A 112 63.09 -10.30 -20.12
N ARG A 113 63.20 -10.36 -21.45
CA ARG A 113 64.11 -11.25 -22.18
C ARG A 113 65.54 -11.08 -21.66
N ASN A 114 66.13 -12.18 -21.17
CA ASN A 114 67.45 -12.74 -21.52
C ASN A 114 67.78 -13.86 -20.54
#